data_AF-A0A2V9F819-F1
#
_entry.id   AF-A0A2V9F819-F1
#
_cell.length_a   1.000
_cell.length_b   1.000
_cell.length_c   1.000
_cell.angle_alpha   90.00
_cell.angle_beta   90.00
_cell.angle_gamma   90.00
#
_symmetry.space_group_name_H-M   'P 1'
#
loop_
_entity.id
_entity.type
_entity.pdbx_description
1 polymer ?
#
loop_
_entity_poly.entity_id
_entity_poly.type
_entity_poly.pdbx_seq_one_letter_code
_entity_poly.pdbx_strand_id
1 'polypeptide(L)'
;MNIGVDIRKTHQDDFEAGGSTGQPGAAGLLNFTADITADSNETTPGANTGNGFASFLLGDATLGGRGGAGNTNLRNTYIAPYFQDDMQLKPRLKVNWGLRWDLAFPFTNDFKTNQLTFFDPNVVNSAEINPLTGKPLMGAMAELGTCSACSGWSHQEMNWHHLSPRVGFTYQLNNKTVLLGGVSWYWLDTGSFEYGVNKVAVNYGNNLNGQVSIGQPAPQIPGFGQWDTRPLPALPSLGFSPSFFNGTSILGFGQVHELPRKVNQAYDEQFVIGIQRELPWNMFLSVSGVHTHDVHLPATLQSGIQSLPYSLITSVCPQGPTVTKTTDCVLAQPWTSSAAQTFMATQGTFGQVTYPTGTCGNPGGPVTYYAPYNSFCQEQGTGTPLFVTKLPYPHMPFVTNNFDTSGADKYNALQVSLQKRTGSGLTYLVSYTLSRYLTNTDSGFSTFNFRGLNPANPNAEWSVGNNDQTHVLTMAGVYELPIGPGKKFLNRSGTAAKNLLGGWKLAMVNYYESGTPLQLHACLDQFNCDPVVGNIFVGNRPNLVSSNFGFNWNNYYKGAARLDHWKRDSPL
;
A
#
# COMPACT_ATOMS: atom_id res chain seq x y z
N MET A 1 -32.00 4.98 -27.11
CA MET A 1 -30.83 4.13 -27.39
C MET A 1 -29.62 5.01 -27.70
N ASN A 2 -28.54 4.85 -26.94
CA ASN A 2 -27.29 5.60 -27.06
C ASN A 2 -26.13 4.61 -27.23
N ILE A 3 -25.35 4.79 -28.28
CA ILE A 3 -24.19 3.97 -28.62
C ILE A 3 -23.02 4.94 -28.79
N GLY A 4 -21.87 4.60 -28.22
CA GLY A 4 -20.68 5.42 -28.35
C GLY A 4 -19.41 4.65 -28.05
N VAL A 5 -18.29 5.37 -28.13
CA VAL A 5 -16.97 4.87 -27.75
C VAL A 5 -16.27 5.94 -26.94
N ASP A 6 -15.70 5.55 -25.80
CA ASP A 6 -14.78 6.36 -25.01
C ASP A 6 -13.35 5.96 -25.39
N ILE A 7 -12.50 6.92 -25.74
CA ILE A 7 -11.10 6.66 -26.07
C ILE A 7 -10.26 7.61 -25.22
N ARG A 8 -9.35 7.04 -24.44
CA ARG A 8 -8.42 7.78 -23.59
C ARG A 8 -7.01 7.33 -23.88
N LYS A 9 -6.08 8.28 -23.77
CA LYS A 9 -4.66 8.02 -23.85
C LYS A 9 -4.00 8.75 -22.69
N THR A 10 -3.31 8.00 -21.84
CA THR A 10 -2.60 8.57 -20.70
C THR A 10 -1.10 8.49 -20.95
N HIS A 11 -0.42 9.52 -20.49
CA HIS A 11 1.01 9.71 -20.58
C HIS A 11 1.51 10.05 -19.18
N GLN A 12 2.48 9.30 -18.69
CA GLN A 12 3.25 9.66 -17.50
C GLN A 12 4.72 9.76 -17.88
N ASP A 13 5.28 10.94 -17.69
CA ASP A 13 6.71 11.21 -17.80
C ASP A 13 7.17 11.50 -16.37
N ASP A 14 7.95 10.58 -15.83
CA ASP A 14 8.32 10.59 -14.44
C ASP A 14 9.82 10.75 -14.26
N PHE A 15 10.18 11.74 -13.46
CA PHE A 15 11.54 12.05 -13.06
C PHE A 15 11.59 12.07 -11.55
N GLU A 16 11.51 10.88 -10.95
CA GLU A 16 11.53 10.73 -9.50
C GLU A 16 12.91 10.30 -9.01
N ALA A 17 13.51 11.13 -8.17
CA ALA A 17 14.73 10.83 -7.45
C ALA A 17 14.39 10.59 -5.97
N GLY A 18 14.12 9.33 -5.61
CA GLY A 18 13.71 8.93 -4.26
C GLY A 18 14.81 9.11 -3.22
N GLY A 19 15.08 10.34 -2.79
CA GLY A 19 15.88 10.64 -1.59
C GLY A 19 14.97 10.69 -0.37
N SER A 20 15.24 9.86 0.64
CA SER A 20 14.67 9.99 1.98
C SER A 20 15.67 10.66 2.93
N THR A 21 15.26 11.00 4.15
CA THR A 21 16.14 11.57 5.18
C THR A 21 17.33 10.64 5.41
N GLY A 22 18.54 11.06 5.02
CA GLY A 22 19.76 10.23 5.12
C GLY A 22 20.12 9.43 3.85
N GLN A 23 19.32 9.50 2.78
CA GLN A 23 19.64 8.90 1.48
C GLN A 23 19.76 9.97 0.38
N PRO A 24 20.70 9.84 -0.57
CA PRO A 24 20.93 10.89 -1.54
C PRO A 24 19.93 10.87 -2.69
N GLY A 25 19.11 11.92 -2.80
CA GLY A 25 18.29 12.17 -4.00
C GLY A 25 19.11 12.78 -5.16
N ALA A 26 18.44 13.15 -6.26
CA ALA A 26 19.10 13.75 -7.43
C ALA A 26 19.74 15.11 -7.15
N ALA A 27 19.20 15.85 -6.18
CA ALA A 27 19.77 17.10 -5.67
C ALA A 27 21.04 16.89 -4.85
N GLY A 28 21.32 15.65 -4.41
CA GLY A 28 22.39 15.32 -3.49
C GLY A 28 21.98 15.46 -2.03
N LEU A 29 22.80 14.87 -1.15
CA LEU A 29 22.69 14.95 0.29
C LEU A 29 24.07 15.26 0.86
N LEU A 30 24.14 16.21 1.78
CA LEU A 30 25.29 16.46 2.63
C LEU A 30 24.81 16.36 4.08
N ASN A 31 25.50 15.55 4.88
CA ASN A 31 25.20 15.42 6.31
C ASN A 31 26.37 15.94 7.14
N PHE A 32 26.05 16.64 8.22
CA PHE A 32 27.00 17.19 9.17
C PHE A 32 26.64 16.65 10.55
N THR A 33 27.42 15.67 11.03
CA THR A 33 27.22 15.07 12.34
C THR A 33 28.09 15.74 13.39
N ALA A 34 27.81 15.47 14.66
CA ALA A 34 28.60 15.97 15.78
C ALA A 34 30.01 15.37 15.82
N ASP A 35 30.26 14.26 15.11
CA ASP A 35 31.48 13.46 15.20
C ASP A 35 32.74 14.28 14.89
N ILE A 36 32.67 15.19 13.91
CA ILE A 36 33.83 16.01 13.50
C ILE A 36 34.29 16.96 14.61
N THR A 37 33.36 17.44 15.43
CA THR A 37 33.64 18.44 16.48
C THR A 37 33.59 17.86 17.89
N ALA A 38 33.43 16.54 18.01
CA ALA A 38 33.43 15.83 19.28
C ALA A 38 34.84 15.76 19.90
N ASP A 39 34.89 15.54 21.22
CA ASP A 39 36.15 15.29 21.93
C ASP A 39 36.80 13.99 21.39
N SER A 40 38.07 14.07 21.02
CA SER A 40 38.84 12.95 20.47
C SER A 40 39.05 11.79 21.44
N ASN A 41 38.78 12.00 22.73
CA ASN A 41 38.88 10.95 23.75
C ASN A 41 37.60 10.15 23.94
N GLU A 42 36.50 10.48 23.24
CA GLU A 42 35.28 9.70 23.30
C GLU A 42 35.43 8.34 22.62
N THR A 43 34.95 7.28 23.27
CA THR A 43 34.86 5.94 22.67
C THR A 43 33.83 5.87 21.54
N THR A 44 32.91 6.83 21.48
CA THR A 44 31.90 6.97 20.42
C THR A 44 31.70 8.45 20.14
N PRO A 45 32.58 9.06 19.32
CA PRO A 45 32.54 10.50 19.03
C PRO A 45 31.17 10.93 18.51
N GLY A 46 30.68 12.08 18.99
CA GLY A 46 29.38 12.64 18.60
C GLY A 46 28.21 12.19 19.47
N ALA A 47 28.44 11.25 20.40
CA ALA A 47 27.40 10.73 21.30
C ALA A 47 27.17 11.63 22.53
N ASN A 48 28.23 12.21 23.11
CA ASN A 48 28.13 13.06 24.30
C ASN A 48 28.66 14.48 24.08
N THR A 49 29.61 14.67 23.17
CA THR A 49 30.17 15.97 22.79
C THR A 49 30.14 16.18 21.27
N GLY A 50 30.47 17.39 20.85
CA GLY A 50 30.40 17.81 19.45
C GLY A 50 29.07 18.46 19.09
N ASN A 51 29.03 19.06 17.89
CA ASN A 51 27.86 19.76 17.37
C ASN A 51 27.85 19.73 15.84
N GLY A 52 26.81 19.12 15.26
CA GLY A 52 26.68 19.03 13.79
C GLY A 52 26.60 20.38 13.09
N PHE A 53 26.03 21.40 13.74
CA PHE A 53 26.01 22.75 13.18
C PHE A 53 27.40 23.40 13.20
N ALA A 54 28.24 23.09 14.20
CA ALA A 54 29.64 23.50 14.17
C ALA A 54 30.41 22.81 13.03
N SER A 55 30.19 21.51 12.80
CA SER A 55 30.76 20.79 11.65
C SER A 55 30.33 21.42 10.31
N PHE A 56 29.08 21.89 10.22
CA PHE A 56 28.59 22.67 9.06
C PHE A 56 29.33 24.01 8.88
N LEU A 57 29.53 24.77 9.96
CA LEU A 57 30.26 26.04 9.91
C LEU A 57 31.74 25.86 9.53
N LEU A 58 32.34 24.71 9.88
CA LEU A 58 33.69 24.33 9.46
C LEU A 58 33.76 23.85 8.02
N GLY A 59 32.61 23.59 7.38
CA GLY A 59 32.54 23.06 6.02
C GLY A 59 32.76 21.55 5.92
N ASP A 60 32.97 20.84 7.03
CA ASP A 60 33.35 19.43 7.01
C ASP A 60 32.12 18.52 6.99
N ALA A 61 31.67 18.20 5.78
CA ALA A 61 30.58 17.25 5.57
C ALA A 61 31.04 15.83 5.92
N THR A 62 30.36 15.26 6.90
CA THR A 62 30.52 13.89 7.40
C THR A 62 30.16 12.88 6.32
N LEU A 63 29.02 13.09 5.66
CA LEU A 63 28.54 12.25 4.57
C LEU A 63 28.24 13.13 3.36
N GLY A 64 28.47 12.58 2.17
CA GLY A 64 28.05 13.18 0.92
C GLY A 64 27.51 12.13 -0.02
N GLY A 65 26.48 12.45 -0.78
CA GLY A 65 26.00 11.52 -1.77
C GLY A 65 25.11 12.17 -2.81
N ARG A 66 24.86 11.43 -3.88
CA ARG A 66 23.89 11.78 -4.92
C ARG A 66 23.34 10.52 -5.54
N GLY A 67 22.04 10.50 -5.82
CA GLY A 67 21.37 9.45 -6.59
C GLY A 67 21.09 9.92 -8.01
N GLY A 68 21.03 8.99 -8.96
CA GLY A 68 20.54 9.27 -10.30
C GLY A 68 19.03 9.29 -10.38
N ALA A 69 18.52 9.97 -11.39
CA ALA A 69 17.14 9.88 -11.81
C ALA A 69 17.10 9.80 -13.32
N GLY A 70 16.43 8.77 -13.81
CA GLY A 70 16.17 8.52 -15.22
C GLY A 70 14.75 8.96 -15.52
N ASN A 71 14.54 9.46 -16.73
CA ASN A 71 13.19 9.81 -17.17
C ASN A 71 12.46 8.53 -17.59
N THR A 72 11.38 8.17 -16.89
CA THR A 72 10.55 7.01 -17.25
C THR A 72 9.31 7.48 -17.99
N ASN A 73 9.14 7.00 -19.22
CA ASN A 73 8.05 7.40 -20.10
C ASN A 73 7.04 6.26 -20.26
N LEU A 74 5.98 6.27 -19.45
CA LEU A 74 4.94 5.24 -19.47
C LEU A 74 3.72 5.70 -20.28
N ARG A 75 3.17 4.78 -21.07
CA ARG A 75 2.08 5.04 -22.03
C ARG A 75 1.04 3.95 -21.95
N ASN A 76 -0.24 4.31 -21.88
CA ASN A 76 -1.37 3.38 -21.93
C ASN A 76 -2.41 3.93 -22.91
N THR A 77 -3.33 3.08 -23.30
CA THR A 77 -4.48 3.48 -24.09
C THR A 77 -5.69 2.76 -23.51
N TYR A 78 -6.84 3.40 -23.58
CA TYR A 78 -8.08 2.83 -23.09
C TYR A 78 -9.15 3.09 -24.14
N ILE A 79 -9.86 2.04 -24.51
CA ILE A 79 -10.94 2.10 -25.49
C ILE A 79 -12.15 1.40 -24.89
N ALA A 80 -13.29 2.07 -24.84
CA ALA A 80 -14.50 1.50 -24.30
C ALA A 80 -15.72 1.78 -25.17
N PRO A 81 -16.03 0.91 -26.15
CA PRO A 81 -17.32 0.94 -26.81
C PRO A 81 -18.42 0.61 -25.79
N TYR A 82 -19.54 1.31 -25.91
CA TYR A 82 -20.68 1.12 -25.02
C TYR A 82 -22.00 1.24 -25.76
N PHE A 83 -23.00 0.61 -25.15
CA PHE A 83 -24.40 0.68 -25.49
C PHE A 83 -25.19 0.97 -24.22
N GLN A 84 -26.18 1.86 -24.27
CA GLN A 84 -27.15 2.05 -23.19
C GLN A 84 -28.53 2.46 -23.73
N ASP A 85 -29.59 2.06 -23.03
CA ASP A 85 -30.95 2.49 -23.35
C ASP A 85 -31.83 2.68 -22.11
N ASP A 86 -32.78 3.61 -22.24
CA ASP A 86 -33.79 3.92 -21.23
C ASP A 86 -35.17 3.57 -21.79
N MET A 87 -35.72 2.44 -21.34
CA MET A 87 -36.95 1.88 -21.87
C MET A 87 -38.10 2.03 -20.87
N GLN A 88 -39.22 2.60 -21.33
CA GLN A 88 -40.47 2.58 -20.56
C GLN A 88 -41.28 1.33 -20.91
N LEU A 89 -41.05 0.24 -20.17
CA LEU A 89 -41.71 -1.05 -20.41
C LEU A 89 -43.21 -1.05 -20.09
N LYS A 90 -43.62 -0.25 -19.10
CA LYS A 90 -45.03 -0.02 -18.73
C LYS A 90 -45.21 1.46 -18.36
N PRO A 91 -46.45 2.01 -18.32
CA PRO A 91 -46.67 3.40 -17.91
C PRO A 91 -46.03 3.77 -16.56
N ARG A 92 -45.83 2.77 -15.69
CA ARG A 92 -45.29 2.91 -14.33
C ARG A 92 -43.94 2.21 -14.12
N LEU A 93 -43.35 1.61 -15.16
CA LEU A 93 -42.07 0.89 -15.07
C LEU A 93 -41.12 1.40 -16.15
N LYS A 94 -40.00 1.96 -15.70
CA LYS A 94 -38.85 2.26 -16.55
C LYS A 94 -37.71 1.33 -16.19
N VAL A 95 -36.97 0.87 -17.19
CA VAL A 95 -35.76 0.08 -17.05
C VAL A 95 -34.67 0.79 -17.83
N ASN A 96 -33.54 1.03 -17.19
CA ASN A 96 -32.31 1.46 -17.84
C ASN A 96 -31.36 0.27 -17.88
N TRP A 97 -30.67 0.11 -18.99
CA TRP A 97 -29.69 -0.96 -19.14
C TRP A 97 -28.58 -0.53 -20.07
N GLY A 98 -27.40 -1.08 -19.85
CA GLY A 98 -26.26 -0.80 -20.70
C GLY A 98 -25.16 -1.82 -20.50
N LEU A 99 -24.28 -1.86 -21.49
CA LEU A 99 -23.08 -2.66 -21.49
C LEU A 99 -21.95 -1.79 -22.02
N ARG A 100 -20.81 -1.84 -21.34
CA ARG A 100 -19.57 -1.22 -21.77
C ARG A 100 -18.48 -2.29 -21.80
N TRP A 101 -17.61 -2.25 -22.79
CA TRP A 101 -16.46 -3.15 -22.90
C TRP A 101 -15.19 -2.36 -22.66
N ASP A 102 -14.58 -2.50 -21.49
CA ASP A 102 -13.47 -1.70 -21.02
C ASP A 102 -12.12 -2.28 -21.47
N LEU A 103 -11.64 -1.89 -22.65
CA LEU A 103 -10.33 -2.31 -23.15
C LEU A 103 -9.24 -1.40 -22.61
N ALA A 104 -8.80 -1.67 -21.37
CA ALA A 104 -7.63 -1.03 -20.78
C ALA A 104 -6.35 -1.72 -21.25
N PHE A 105 -5.53 -1.05 -22.05
CA PHE A 105 -4.26 -1.60 -22.52
C PHE A 105 -3.18 -1.39 -21.46
N PRO A 106 -2.44 -2.45 -21.08
CA PRO A 106 -1.33 -2.34 -20.14
C PRO A 106 -0.31 -1.31 -20.58
N PHE A 107 0.41 -0.74 -19.61
CA PHE A 107 1.42 0.25 -19.92
C PHE A 107 2.53 -0.32 -20.82
N THR A 108 3.06 0.55 -21.67
CA THR A 108 4.29 0.35 -22.43
C THR A 108 5.30 1.42 -22.02
N ASN A 109 6.58 1.11 -22.16
CA ASN A 109 7.68 2.04 -21.94
C ASN A 109 8.36 2.36 -23.27
N ASP A 110 8.99 3.53 -23.40
CA ASP A 110 9.67 3.91 -24.65
C ASP A 110 11.04 3.21 -24.84
N PHE A 111 11.59 2.60 -23.78
CA PHE A 111 12.87 1.87 -23.72
C PHE A 111 14.10 2.65 -24.22
N LYS A 112 14.00 3.95 -24.48
CA LYS A 112 15.09 4.80 -24.99
C LYS A 112 15.80 5.58 -23.89
N THR A 113 15.06 5.96 -22.85
CA THR A 113 15.55 6.89 -21.80
C THR A 113 15.67 6.24 -20.42
N ASN A 114 14.90 5.19 -20.16
CA ASN A 114 15.01 4.39 -18.94
C ASN A 114 14.50 2.96 -19.16
N GLN A 115 15.26 1.94 -18.76
CA GLN A 115 14.87 0.54 -18.89
C GLN A 115 14.09 0.12 -17.64
N LEU A 116 12.88 -0.44 -17.84
CA LEU A 116 12.16 -1.08 -16.73
C LEU A 116 12.85 -2.41 -16.44
N THR A 117 13.56 -2.45 -15.32
CA THR A 117 14.25 -3.64 -14.83
C THR A 117 13.51 -4.20 -13.63
N PHE A 118 13.38 -5.52 -13.57
CA PHE A 118 12.66 -6.24 -12.52
C PHE A 118 13.35 -7.57 -12.24
N PHE A 119 12.93 -8.22 -11.18
CA PHE A 119 13.22 -9.63 -10.97
C PHE A 119 12.31 -10.51 -11.84
N ASP A 120 12.91 -11.41 -12.62
CA ASP A 120 12.19 -12.48 -13.32
C ASP A 120 12.66 -13.86 -12.82
N PRO A 121 11.76 -14.69 -12.27
CA PRO A 121 12.10 -16.03 -11.78
C PRO A 121 12.61 -16.99 -12.87
N ASN A 122 12.33 -16.70 -14.13
CA ASN A 122 12.65 -17.58 -15.27
C ASN A 122 13.93 -17.19 -16.01
N VAL A 123 14.62 -16.12 -15.59
CA VAL A 123 15.89 -15.72 -16.18
C VAL A 123 17.05 -16.36 -15.41
N VAL A 124 18.04 -16.85 -16.15
CA VAL A 124 19.22 -17.53 -15.59
C VAL A 124 20.19 -16.49 -15.01
N ASN A 125 20.64 -16.71 -13.78
CA ASN A 125 21.73 -15.97 -13.18
C ASN A 125 23.05 -16.71 -13.37
N SER A 126 23.82 -16.30 -14.38
CA SER A 126 25.08 -16.96 -14.73
C SER A 126 26.22 -16.76 -13.72
N ALA A 127 26.12 -15.77 -12.83
CA ALA A 127 27.11 -15.53 -11.78
C ALA A 127 26.98 -16.53 -10.62
N GLU A 128 25.77 -17.03 -10.38
CA GLU A 128 25.46 -17.87 -9.22
C GLU A 128 25.39 -19.35 -9.59
N ILE A 129 26.46 -20.08 -9.28
CA ILE A 129 26.57 -21.51 -9.59
C ILE A 129 26.26 -22.35 -8.36
N ASN A 130 25.34 -23.30 -8.51
CA ASN A 130 25.06 -24.30 -7.49
C ASN A 130 26.25 -25.29 -7.39
N PRO A 131 26.94 -25.39 -6.25
CA PRO A 131 28.14 -26.23 -6.09
C PRO A 131 27.87 -27.73 -6.22
N LEU A 132 26.65 -28.19 -6.00
CA LEU A 132 26.28 -29.60 -6.12
C LEU A 132 26.10 -30.01 -7.60
N THR A 133 25.44 -29.16 -8.39
CA THR A 133 25.06 -29.50 -9.77
C THR A 133 25.97 -28.89 -10.83
N GLY A 134 26.77 -27.87 -10.48
CA GLY A 134 27.58 -27.08 -11.41
C GLY A 134 26.75 -26.20 -12.35
N LYS A 135 25.44 -26.06 -12.13
CA LYS A 135 24.54 -25.28 -12.97
C LYS A 135 24.27 -23.90 -12.37
N PRO A 136 24.03 -22.87 -13.21
CA PRO A 136 23.60 -21.56 -12.74
C PRO A 136 22.21 -21.62 -12.10
N LEU A 137 21.96 -20.72 -11.15
CA LEU A 137 20.67 -20.54 -10.51
C LEU A 137 19.70 -19.79 -11.44
N MET A 138 18.40 -19.99 -11.20
CA MET A 138 17.31 -19.21 -11.82
C MET A 138 16.99 -17.99 -10.96
N GLY A 139 16.29 -17.01 -11.52
CA GLY A 139 15.93 -15.76 -10.84
C GLY A 139 17.03 -14.72 -11.01
N ALA A 140 16.76 -13.68 -11.77
CA ALA A 140 17.77 -12.66 -12.09
C ALA A 140 17.10 -11.33 -12.39
N MET A 141 17.91 -10.27 -12.51
CA MET A 141 17.44 -9.04 -13.13
C MET A 141 17.10 -9.30 -14.61
N ALA A 142 15.95 -8.81 -15.03
CA ALA A 142 15.46 -8.89 -16.39
C ALA A 142 14.89 -7.55 -16.85
N GLU A 143 14.76 -7.41 -18.16
CA GLU A 143 14.06 -6.31 -18.81
C GLU A 143 12.94 -6.84 -19.71
N LEU A 144 11.99 -5.97 -20.04
CA LEU A 144 11.00 -6.26 -21.07
C LEU A 144 11.67 -6.37 -22.44
N GLY A 145 11.14 -7.27 -23.28
CA GLY A 145 11.56 -7.44 -24.67
C GLY A 145 12.22 -8.79 -24.94
N THR A 146 13.02 -8.85 -26.00
CA THR A 146 13.61 -10.09 -26.52
C THR A 146 15.13 -9.95 -26.57
N CYS A 147 15.81 -10.52 -25.58
CA CYS A 147 17.25 -10.64 -25.49
C CYS A 147 17.60 -11.84 -24.59
N SER A 148 18.87 -12.19 -24.45
CA SER A 148 19.29 -13.37 -23.68
C SER A 148 18.91 -13.33 -22.19
N ALA A 149 18.70 -12.15 -21.63
CA ALA A 149 18.29 -11.92 -20.24
C ALA A 149 16.99 -11.10 -20.11
N CYS A 150 16.23 -10.98 -21.20
CA CYS A 150 14.93 -10.32 -21.19
C CYS A 150 13.83 -11.33 -20.91
N SER A 151 12.68 -10.84 -20.45
CA SER A 151 11.53 -11.67 -20.07
C SER A 151 10.83 -12.36 -21.25
N GLY A 152 11.11 -11.96 -22.49
CA GLY A 152 10.50 -12.49 -23.71
C GLY A 152 9.17 -11.83 -24.08
N TRP A 153 8.75 -10.79 -23.36
CA TRP A 153 7.52 -10.04 -23.61
C TRP A 153 7.73 -8.54 -23.36
N SER A 154 6.99 -7.68 -24.08
CA SER A 154 7.19 -6.22 -24.08
C SER A 154 6.17 -5.45 -23.24
N HIS A 155 5.11 -6.11 -22.77
CA HIS A 155 4.08 -5.56 -21.89
C HIS A 155 3.34 -6.71 -21.18
N GLN A 156 2.68 -6.42 -20.06
CA GLN A 156 1.84 -7.39 -19.37
C GLN A 156 0.66 -7.82 -20.26
N GLU A 157 0.09 -9.00 -20.02
CA GLU A 157 -0.96 -9.55 -20.88
C GLU A 157 -2.23 -8.69 -20.88
N MET A 158 -2.78 -8.48 -22.07
CA MET A 158 -4.07 -7.83 -22.25
C MET A 158 -5.19 -8.75 -21.77
N ASN A 159 -6.11 -8.24 -20.97
CA ASN A 159 -7.35 -8.93 -20.64
C ASN A 159 -8.50 -8.37 -21.47
N TRP A 160 -9.16 -9.24 -22.22
CA TRP A 160 -10.23 -8.88 -23.14
C TRP A 160 -11.63 -9.05 -22.54
N HIS A 161 -11.73 -9.53 -21.30
CA HIS A 161 -13.00 -9.92 -20.68
C HIS A 161 -13.61 -8.84 -19.76
N HIS A 162 -13.10 -7.62 -19.82
CA HIS A 162 -13.57 -6.52 -18.96
C HIS A 162 -14.89 -5.93 -19.45
N LEU A 163 -15.99 -6.60 -19.12
CA LEU A 163 -17.34 -6.14 -19.41
C LEU A 163 -17.92 -5.43 -18.17
N SER A 164 -18.46 -4.24 -18.37
CA SER A 164 -19.16 -3.43 -17.36
C SER A 164 -20.66 -3.37 -17.68
N PRO A 165 -21.44 -4.42 -17.37
CA PRO A 165 -22.89 -4.37 -17.45
C PRO A 165 -23.46 -3.47 -16.36
N ARG A 166 -24.56 -2.80 -16.68
CA ARG A 166 -25.38 -2.02 -15.73
C ARG A 166 -26.85 -2.20 -16.05
N VAL A 167 -27.66 -2.41 -15.03
CA VAL A 167 -29.10 -2.51 -15.15
C VAL A 167 -29.75 -1.80 -13.97
N GLY A 168 -30.80 -1.06 -14.23
CA GLY A 168 -31.57 -0.38 -13.21
C GLY A 168 -33.04 -0.33 -13.59
N PHE A 169 -33.90 -0.18 -12.58
CA PHE A 169 -35.32 -0.01 -12.78
C PHE A 169 -35.86 1.11 -11.90
N THR A 170 -36.98 1.67 -12.34
CA THR A 170 -37.78 2.61 -11.57
C THR A 170 -39.24 2.21 -11.74
N TYR A 171 -39.89 1.88 -10.63
CA TYR A 171 -41.27 1.43 -10.60
C TYR A 171 -42.13 2.33 -9.72
N GLN A 172 -43.10 3.00 -10.31
CA GLN A 172 -44.04 3.86 -9.61
C GLN A 172 -45.14 3.00 -8.94
N LEU A 173 -45.03 2.75 -7.63
CA LEU A 173 -46.00 2.00 -6.81
C LEU A 173 -47.33 2.74 -6.62
N ASN A 174 -47.32 4.07 -6.64
CA ASN A 174 -48.50 4.95 -6.72
C ASN A 174 -48.03 6.39 -7.05
N ASN A 175 -48.96 7.35 -7.09
CA ASN A 175 -48.64 8.75 -7.41
C ASN A 175 -47.66 9.43 -6.44
N LYS A 176 -47.40 8.83 -5.28
CA LYS A 176 -46.52 9.36 -4.23
C LYS A 176 -45.35 8.47 -3.90
N THR A 177 -45.26 7.26 -4.45
CA THR A 177 -44.28 6.24 -4.03
C THR A 177 -43.62 5.62 -5.25
N VAL A 178 -42.28 5.60 -5.24
CA VAL A 178 -41.46 5.04 -6.29
C VAL A 178 -40.45 4.07 -5.68
N LEU A 179 -40.34 2.89 -6.26
CA LEU A 179 -39.23 1.97 -6.03
C LEU A 179 -38.18 2.19 -7.11
N LEU A 180 -36.91 2.10 -6.73
CA LEU A 180 -35.80 2.13 -7.65
C LEU A 180 -34.76 1.11 -7.21
N GLY A 181 -34.01 0.57 -8.15
CA GLY A 181 -32.89 -0.28 -7.84
C GLY A 181 -32.03 -0.50 -9.06
N GLY A 182 -30.82 -0.98 -8.85
CA GLY A 182 -29.90 -1.28 -9.92
C GLY A 182 -28.68 -2.05 -9.45
N VAL A 183 -28.00 -2.64 -10.41
CA VAL A 183 -26.73 -3.32 -10.24
C VAL A 183 -25.80 -2.93 -11.38
N SER A 184 -24.52 -2.81 -11.08
CA SER A 184 -23.49 -2.46 -12.06
C SER A 184 -22.14 -3.03 -11.66
N TRP A 185 -21.34 -3.34 -12.67
CA TRP A 185 -19.92 -3.63 -12.53
C TRP A 185 -19.13 -2.55 -13.24
N TYR A 186 -18.03 -2.11 -12.62
CA TYR A 186 -17.13 -1.10 -13.19
C TYR A 186 -15.68 -1.52 -13.02
N TRP A 187 -14.91 -1.57 -14.11
CA TRP A 187 -13.47 -1.81 -14.04
C TRP A 187 -12.74 -0.54 -13.60
N LEU A 188 -11.81 -0.70 -12.68
CA LEU A 188 -11.01 0.38 -12.11
C LEU A 188 -9.65 0.42 -12.80
N ASP A 189 -9.17 1.62 -13.14
CA ASP A 189 -7.80 1.81 -13.62
C ASP A 189 -6.87 1.57 -12.44
N THR A 190 -6.14 0.46 -12.42
CA THR A 190 -5.19 0.08 -11.35
C THR A 190 -4.06 -0.78 -11.92
N GLY A 191 -2.97 -0.95 -11.17
CA GLY A 191 -1.97 -1.98 -11.43
C GLY A 191 -1.20 -1.79 -12.76
N SER A 192 -1.40 -2.70 -13.72
CA SER A 192 -0.80 -2.60 -15.06
C SER A 192 -1.49 -1.59 -15.98
N PHE A 193 -2.67 -1.13 -15.57
CA PHE A 193 -3.55 -0.25 -16.33
C PHE A 193 -3.47 1.21 -15.83
N GLU A 194 -2.81 1.44 -14.69
CA GLU A 194 -2.52 2.75 -14.08
C GLU A 194 -1.13 2.74 -13.43
N TYR A 195 -0.29 3.75 -13.67
CA TYR A 195 1.13 3.67 -13.32
C TYR A 195 1.47 4.01 -11.85
N GLY A 196 0.64 4.83 -11.19
CA GLY A 196 0.93 5.40 -9.87
C GLY A 196 0.82 4.38 -8.74
N VAL A 197 -0.14 3.46 -8.84
CA VAL A 197 -0.49 2.46 -7.82
C VAL A 197 0.71 1.57 -7.43
N ASN A 198 1.54 1.21 -8.42
CA ASN A 198 2.69 0.31 -8.25
C ASN A 198 4.04 1.02 -8.29
N LYS A 199 4.03 2.35 -8.42
CA LYS A 199 5.23 3.19 -8.58
C LYS A 199 6.19 2.65 -9.63
N VAL A 200 5.67 2.32 -10.82
CA VAL A 200 6.45 1.61 -11.86
C VAL A 200 7.73 2.36 -12.21
N ALA A 201 7.64 3.68 -12.37
CA ALA A 201 8.79 4.52 -12.67
C ALA A 201 9.89 4.49 -11.60
N VAL A 202 9.51 4.42 -10.32
CA VAL A 202 10.46 4.40 -9.20
C VAL A 202 11.06 3.01 -9.04
N ASN A 203 10.19 2.01 -8.87
CA ASN A 203 10.57 0.69 -8.40
C ASN A 203 11.26 -0.17 -9.49
N TYR A 204 11.04 0.18 -10.75
CA TYR A 204 11.57 -0.57 -11.89
C TYR A 204 12.45 0.28 -12.79
N GLY A 205 12.15 1.58 -12.88
CA GLY A 205 12.95 2.53 -13.67
C GLY A 205 14.22 2.99 -12.95
N ASN A 206 14.29 3.04 -11.62
CA ASN A 206 15.45 3.66 -10.96
C ASN A 206 16.67 2.76 -10.74
N ASN A 207 16.55 1.45 -10.97
CA ASN A 207 17.59 0.49 -10.58
C ASN A 207 18.95 0.72 -11.27
N LEU A 208 18.96 1.22 -12.51
CA LEU A 208 20.20 1.44 -13.28
C LEU A 208 20.70 2.90 -13.27
N ASN A 209 20.08 3.80 -12.50
CA ASN A 209 20.40 5.23 -12.54
C ASN A 209 21.70 5.61 -11.80
N GLY A 210 22.33 4.68 -11.08
CA GLY A 210 23.57 4.92 -10.35
C GLY A 210 23.38 5.72 -9.06
N GLN A 211 24.25 5.48 -8.09
CA GLN A 211 24.31 6.26 -6.85
C GLN A 211 25.77 6.43 -6.43
N VAL A 212 26.07 7.57 -5.83
CA VAL A 212 27.31 7.83 -5.10
C VAL A 212 26.94 8.05 -3.64
N SER A 213 27.55 7.30 -2.74
CA SER A 213 27.45 7.50 -1.30
C SER A 213 28.86 7.49 -0.70
N ILE A 214 29.20 8.55 0.02
CA ILE A 214 30.52 8.80 0.58
C ILE A 214 30.33 8.85 2.09
N GLY A 215 30.73 7.75 2.74
CA GLY A 215 30.72 7.59 4.19
C GLY A 215 32.00 8.07 4.85
N GLN A 216 31.99 8.20 6.17
CA GLN A 216 33.22 8.43 6.93
C GLN A 216 34.11 7.18 6.90
N PRO A 217 35.42 7.34 6.60
CA PRO A 217 36.36 6.22 6.64
C PRO A 217 36.74 5.82 8.08
N ALA A 218 36.67 6.76 9.03
CA ALA A 218 36.93 6.53 10.45
C ALA A 218 36.20 7.61 11.29
N PRO A 219 36.01 7.39 12.60
CA PRO A 219 35.45 8.41 13.48
C PRO A 219 36.20 9.74 13.35
N GLN A 220 35.46 10.85 13.33
CA GLN A 220 35.98 12.22 13.26
C GLN A 220 36.80 12.58 12.00
N ILE A 221 36.89 11.67 11.02
CA ILE A 221 37.42 11.97 9.68
C ILE A 221 36.22 12.26 8.76
N PRO A 222 36.10 13.47 8.19
CA PRO A 222 35.02 13.78 7.25
C PRO A 222 35.05 12.83 6.05
N GLY A 223 33.92 12.22 5.72
CA GLY A 223 33.82 11.34 4.54
C GLY A 223 33.88 12.14 3.24
N PHE A 224 33.05 13.18 3.15
CA PHE A 224 33.05 14.06 1.98
C PHE A 224 34.09 15.18 2.09
N GLY A 225 34.24 15.76 3.28
CA GLY A 225 35.12 16.88 3.55
C GLY A 225 34.49 18.23 3.20
N GLN A 226 35.35 19.20 2.86
CA GLN A 226 34.97 20.58 2.57
C GLN A 226 33.93 20.67 1.45
N TRP A 227 32.68 20.93 1.82
CA TRP A 227 31.54 20.85 0.89
C TRP A 227 31.47 22.01 -0.10
N ASP A 228 32.07 23.13 0.25
CA ASP A 228 32.09 24.38 -0.51
C ASP A 228 33.15 24.38 -1.64
N THR A 229 34.21 23.59 -1.48
CA THR A 229 35.34 23.52 -2.42
C THR A 229 35.35 22.23 -3.25
N ARG A 230 34.56 21.21 -2.87
CA ARG A 230 34.52 19.91 -3.53
C ARG A 230 33.14 19.63 -4.12
N PRO A 231 32.99 19.57 -5.46
CA PRO A 231 31.72 19.16 -6.07
C PRO A 231 31.43 17.68 -5.81
N LEU A 232 30.16 17.32 -5.69
CA LEU A 232 29.74 15.91 -5.64
C LEU A 232 30.14 15.20 -6.95
N PRO A 233 30.70 13.99 -6.89
CA PRO A 233 31.09 13.25 -8.09
C PRO A 233 29.91 13.01 -9.05
N ALA A 234 30.25 12.91 -10.34
CA ALA A 234 29.33 12.39 -11.33
C ALA A 234 28.95 10.93 -10.98
N LEU A 235 27.73 10.55 -11.32
CA LEU A 235 27.21 9.22 -11.05
C LEU A 235 27.84 8.20 -12.02
N PRO A 236 28.21 7.00 -11.54
CA PRO A 236 28.63 5.94 -12.44
C PRO A 236 27.44 5.48 -13.28
N SER A 237 27.65 5.24 -14.58
CA SER A 237 26.67 4.53 -15.41
C SER A 237 26.62 3.07 -14.98
N LEU A 238 25.46 2.57 -14.56
CA LEU A 238 25.28 1.16 -14.25
C LEU A 238 24.80 0.41 -15.51
N GLY A 239 25.51 -0.65 -15.87
CA GLY A 239 25.10 -1.53 -16.95
C GLY A 239 24.09 -2.57 -16.46
N PHE A 240 23.12 -2.89 -17.31
CA PHE A 240 22.24 -4.04 -17.10
C PHE A 240 23.06 -5.34 -17.00
N SER A 241 22.79 -6.13 -15.96
CA SER A 241 23.37 -7.47 -15.77
C SER A 241 22.37 -8.36 -15.03
N PRO A 242 22.21 -9.64 -15.42
CA PRO A 242 21.37 -10.60 -14.67
C PRO A 242 21.74 -10.70 -13.19
N SER A 243 23.02 -10.52 -12.86
CA SER A 243 23.56 -10.60 -11.50
C SER A 243 23.43 -9.30 -10.69
N PHE A 244 22.80 -8.25 -11.23
CA PHE A 244 22.78 -6.93 -10.60
C PHE A 244 22.21 -6.94 -9.18
N PHE A 245 21.19 -7.78 -8.92
CA PHE A 245 20.55 -7.85 -7.62
C PHE A 245 21.29 -8.76 -6.60
N ASN A 246 22.36 -9.45 -6.99
CA ASN A 246 23.07 -10.40 -6.13
C ASN A 246 23.67 -9.69 -4.91
N GLY A 247 23.55 -10.31 -3.73
CA GLY A 247 24.20 -9.85 -2.49
C GLY A 247 23.86 -8.44 -2.01
N THR A 248 22.83 -7.78 -2.57
CA THR A 248 22.38 -6.47 -2.09
C THR A 248 21.71 -6.62 -0.71
N SER A 249 22.29 -6.02 0.33
CA SER A 249 21.88 -6.30 1.72
C SER A 249 20.47 -5.78 2.03
N ILE A 250 19.70 -6.64 2.68
CA ILE A 250 18.26 -6.58 2.92
C ILE A 250 17.83 -5.62 4.07
N LEU A 251 18.76 -4.95 4.74
CA LEU A 251 18.45 -4.18 5.96
C LEU A 251 18.37 -2.67 5.76
N GLY A 252 17.76 -2.20 4.67
CA GLY A 252 17.40 -0.77 4.57
C GLY A 252 16.96 -0.26 3.20
N PHE A 253 15.81 -0.70 2.69
CA PHE A 253 15.06 -0.06 1.57
C PHE A 253 15.37 -0.45 0.12
N GLY A 254 16.27 -1.39 -0.16
CA GLY A 254 16.43 -1.97 -1.50
C GLY A 254 15.51 -3.17 -1.72
N GLN A 255 14.20 -2.96 -1.90
CA GLN A 255 13.30 -4.06 -2.29
C GLN A 255 13.50 -4.36 -3.77
N VAL A 256 13.64 -5.63 -4.11
CA VAL A 256 13.60 -6.07 -5.50
C VAL A 256 12.14 -6.35 -5.85
N HIS A 257 11.72 -5.88 -7.01
CA HIS A 257 10.34 -5.97 -7.44
C HIS A 257 10.20 -6.94 -8.59
N GLU A 258 9.28 -7.89 -8.47
CA GLU A 258 8.87 -8.73 -9.60
C GLU A 258 7.85 -7.99 -10.46
N LEU A 259 7.80 -8.36 -11.74
CA LEU A 259 6.79 -7.89 -12.69
C LEU A 259 6.09 -9.11 -13.28
N PRO A 260 4.95 -9.55 -12.71
CA PRO A 260 4.24 -10.71 -13.22
C PRO A 260 3.65 -10.42 -14.60
N ARG A 261 3.75 -11.41 -15.50
CA ARG A 261 3.24 -11.29 -16.87
C ARG A 261 1.72 -11.10 -16.95
N LYS A 262 0.97 -11.71 -16.02
CA LYS A 262 -0.49 -11.64 -15.95
C LYS A 262 -0.93 -11.01 -14.64
N VAL A 263 -1.86 -10.05 -14.73
CA VAL A 263 -2.43 -9.32 -13.60
C VAL A 263 -3.94 -9.24 -13.80
N ASN A 264 -4.72 -9.35 -12.72
CA ASN A 264 -6.17 -9.15 -12.79
C ASN A 264 -6.46 -7.67 -12.55
N GLN A 265 -7.31 -7.05 -13.38
CA GLN A 265 -7.71 -5.66 -13.14
C GLN A 265 -8.72 -5.59 -11.98
N ALA A 266 -8.61 -4.55 -11.16
CA ALA A 266 -9.61 -4.30 -10.11
C ALA A 266 -10.97 -3.93 -10.72
N TYR A 267 -12.05 -4.31 -10.04
CA TYR A 267 -13.40 -3.90 -10.41
C TYR A 267 -14.31 -3.75 -9.19
N ASP A 268 -15.30 -2.87 -9.31
CA ASP A 268 -16.36 -2.62 -8.31
C ASP A 268 -17.63 -3.37 -8.71
N GLU A 269 -18.26 -4.02 -7.72
CA GLU A 269 -19.61 -4.57 -7.80
C GLU A 269 -20.58 -3.71 -6.98
N GLN A 270 -21.43 -2.93 -7.64
CA GLN A 270 -22.36 -2.03 -6.97
C GLN A 270 -23.81 -2.52 -7.08
N PHE A 271 -24.50 -2.58 -5.94
CA PHE A 271 -25.93 -2.86 -5.85
C PHE A 271 -26.64 -1.77 -5.03
N VAL A 272 -27.74 -1.25 -5.56
CA VAL A 272 -28.57 -0.25 -4.89
C VAL A 272 -30.03 -0.65 -4.98
N ILE A 273 -30.76 -0.51 -3.88
CA ILE A 273 -32.21 -0.63 -3.85
C ILE A 273 -32.80 0.45 -2.94
N GLY A 274 -33.90 1.06 -3.35
CA GLY A 274 -34.49 2.14 -2.58
C GLY A 274 -35.97 2.37 -2.83
N ILE A 275 -36.56 3.08 -1.89
CA ILE A 275 -37.93 3.57 -1.92
C ILE A 275 -37.94 5.07 -1.66
N GLN A 276 -38.68 5.78 -2.49
CA GLN A 276 -38.94 7.21 -2.36
C GLN A 276 -40.42 7.44 -2.16
N ARG A 277 -40.77 8.33 -1.23
CA ARG A 277 -42.15 8.66 -0.93
C ARG A 277 -42.36 10.14 -0.62
N GLU A 278 -43.34 10.73 -1.28
CA GLU A 278 -43.94 11.99 -0.86
C GLU A 278 -44.81 11.75 0.38
N LEU A 279 -44.48 12.45 1.46
CA LEU A 279 -45.17 12.42 2.74
C LEU A 279 -46.06 13.67 2.87
N PRO A 280 -47.06 13.66 3.77
CA PRO A 280 -47.84 14.85 4.08
C PRO A 280 -46.95 16.03 4.54
N TRP A 281 -47.49 17.25 4.48
CA TRP A 281 -46.80 18.48 4.90
C TRP A 281 -45.56 18.87 4.08
N ASN A 282 -45.60 18.63 2.76
CA ASN A 282 -44.53 18.96 1.81
C ASN A 282 -43.20 18.31 2.21
N MET A 283 -43.27 17.04 2.62
CA MET A 283 -42.13 16.24 3.02
C MET A 283 -41.82 15.15 1.99
N PHE A 284 -40.55 14.82 1.85
CA PHE A 284 -40.06 13.79 0.95
C PHE A 284 -39.08 12.89 1.71
N LEU A 285 -39.36 11.59 1.70
CA LEU A 285 -38.54 10.56 2.32
C LEU A 285 -37.91 9.69 1.23
N SER A 286 -36.61 9.47 1.33
CA SER A 286 -35.86 8.50 0.54
C SER A 286 -35.14 7.55 1.48
N VAL A 287 -35.28 6.25 1.25
CA VAL A 287 -34.56 5.20 1.97
C VAL A 287 -33.92 4.29 0.94
N SER A 288 -32.61 4.05 1.05
CA SER A 288 -31.86 3.18 0.15
C SER A 288 -30.86 2.29 0.88
N GLY A 289 -30.75 1.05 0.45
CA GLY A 289 -29.63 0.17 0.76
C GLY A 289 -28.61 0.23 -0.38
N VAL A 290 -27.34 0.33 -0.02
CA VAL A 290 -26.19 0.33 -0.94
C VAL A 290 -25.24 -0.77 -0.51
N HIS A 291 -24.79 -1.56 -1.47
CA HIS A 291 -23.71 -2.52 -1.32
C HIS A 291 -22.67 -2.22 -2.40
N THR A 292 -21.40 -2.12 -2.01
CA THR A 292 -20.26 -2.14 -2.92
C THR A 292 -19.29 -3.21 -2.48
N HIS A 293 -18.64 -3.85 -3.45
CA HIS A 293 -17.63 -4.87 -3.22
C HIS A 293 -16.55 -4.70 -4.29
N ASP A 294 -15.42 -4.16 -3.88
CA ASP A 294 -14.27 -4.01 -4.76
C ASP A 294 -13.44 -5.30 -4.70
N VAL A 295 -13.07 -5.81 -5.87
CA VAL A 295 -12.33 -7.07 -6.03
C VAL A 295 -11.09 -6.82 -6.87
N HIS A 296 -10.03 -7.58 -6.60
CA HIS A 296 -8.74 -7.45 -7.25
C HIS A 296 -8.04 -6.11 -7.01
N LEU A 297 -8.33 -5.50 -5.85
CA LEU A 297 -7.62 -4.31 -5.40
C LEU A 297 -6.13 -4.60 -5.22
N PRO A 298 -5.26 -3.60 -5.45
CA PRO A 298 -3.85 -3.67 -5.10
C PRO A 298 -3.66 -4.05 -3.64
N ALA A 299 -2.80 -5.03 -3.37
CA ALA A 299 -2.51 -5.50 -2.03
C ALA A 299 -1.10 -6.09 -1.93
N THR A 300 -0.75 -6.61 -0.76
CA THR A 300 0.46 -7.41 -0.51
C THR A 300 0.14 -8.57 0.44
N LEU A 301 -0.95 -9.28 0.17
CA LEU A 301 -1.47 -10.33 1.06
C LEU A 301 -0.90 -11.70 0.70
N GLN A 302 -0.49 -11.89 -0.55
CA GLN A 302 0.12 -13.15 -0.97
C GLN A 302 1.56 -13.26 -0.50
N SER A 303 1.95 -14.49 -0.16
CA SER A 303 3.36 -14.81 0.09
C SER A 303 4.08 -14.60 -1.23
N GLY A 304 4.99 -13.63 -1.26
CA GLY A 304 5.86 -13.45 -2.42
C GLY A 304 6.59 -14.75 -2.76
N ILE A 305 7.11 -14.83 -3.98
CA ILE A 305 7.90 -15.95 -4.50
C ILE A 305 9.16 -16.30 -3.68
N GLN A 306 9.46 -15.53 -2.64
CA GLN A 306 10.61 -15.64 -1.75
C GLN A 306 10.17 -15.95 -0.32
N SER A 307 9.41 -17.04 -0.14
CA SER A 307 8.88 -17.50 1.14
C SER A 307 9.09 -19.01 1.33
N LEU A 308 9.15 -19.48 2.59
CA LEU A 308 9.24 -20.91 2.87
C LEU A 308 7.85 -21.52 3.06
N PRO A 309 7.63 -22.77 2.61
CA PRO A 309 6.40 -23.49 2.92
C PRO A 309 6.22 -23.65 4.43
N TYR A 310 5.01 -23.38 4.92
CA TYR A 310 4.70 -23.53 6.35
C TYR A 310 4.98 -24.94 6.88
N SER A 311 4.71 -25.97 6.06
CA SER A 311 5.01 -27.36 6.38
C SER A 311 6.49 -27.61 6.67
N LEU A 312 7.39 -26.97 5.92
CA LEU A 312 8.83 -27.05 6.14
C LEU A 312 9.18 -26.49 7.52
N ILE A 313 8.66 -25.31 7.85
CA ILE A 313 8.91 -24.63 9.14
C ILE A 313 8.46 -25.54 10.29
N THR A 314 7.23 -26.07 10.23
CA THR A 314 6.72 -26.96 11.28
C THR A 314 7.46 -28.28 11.41
N SER A 315 8.06 -28.78 10.32
CA SER A 315 8.84 -30.02 10.34
C SER A 315 10.24 -29.84 10.91
N VAL A 316 10.81 -28.63 10.80
CA VAL A 316 12.19 -28.33 11.17
C VAL A 316 12.27 -27.61 12.52
N CYS A 317 11.25 -26.84 12.89
CA CYS A 317 11.17 -26.10 14.16
C CYS A 317 10.27 -26.86 15.17
N PRO A 318 10.81 -27.40 16.27
CA PRO A 318 10.03 -28.20 17.24
C PRO A 318 8.92 -27.43 17.97
N GLN A 319 9.09 -26.12 18.17
CA GLN A 319 8.08 -25.23 18.79
C GLN A 319 7.12 -24.61 17.76
N GLY A 320 7.20 -25.06 16.51
CA GLY A 320 6.49 -24.45 15.39
C GLY A 320 7.07 -23.07 15.02
N PRO A 321 6.30 -22.24 14.33
CA PRO A 321 6.74 -20.92 13.87
C PRO A 321 6.95 -19.88 14.98
N THR A 322 6.40 -20.12 16.16
CA THR A 322 6.51 -19.27 17.35
C THR A 322 7.85 -19.53 18.03
N VAL A 323 8.91 -19.07 17.40
CA VAL A 323 10.28 -19.21 17.91
C VAL A 323 10.59 -17.99 18.80
N THR A 324 10.74 -18.21 20.11
CA THR A 324 11.04 -17.13 21.08
C THR A 324 12.51 -16.69 21.06
N LYS A 325 13.43 -17.58 20.66
CA LYS A 325 14.88 -17.30 20.55
C LYS A 325 15.45 -17.96 19.31
N THR A 326 16.48 -17.37 18.67
CA THR A 326 17.17 -17.98 17.50
C THR A 326 17.65 -19.41 17.79
N THR A 327 18.12 -19.61 19.01
CA THR A 327 17.86 -20.77 19.90
C THR A 327 17.07 -21.95 19.37
N ASP A 328 15.76 -21.73 19.29
CA ASP A 328 14.72 -22.75 19.39
C ASP A 328 14.40 -23.39 18.04
N CYS A 329 14.97 -22.86 16.94
CA CYS A 329 14.88 -23.48 15.62
C CYS A 329 16.18 -23.35 14.82
N VAL A 330 16.61 -24.47 14.20
CA VAL A 330 17.80 -24.49 13.34
C VAL A 330 17.70 -23.55 12.13
N LEU A 331 16.48 -23.20 11.68
CA LEU A 331 16.26 -22.21 10.62
C LEU A 331 16.65 -20.78 11.03
N ALA A 332 16.61 -20.46 12.33
CA ALA A 332 17.04 -19.15 12.88
C ALA A 332 18.53 -19.13 13.30
N GLN A 333 19.10 -20.32 13.49
CA GLN A 333 20.48 -20.71 13.16
C GLN A 333 21.31 -19.84 12.21
N PRO A 334 22.50 -19.26 12.53
CA PRO A 334 23.44 -18.90 11.47
C PRO A 334 23.71 -20.12 10.57
N TRP A 335 23.70 -19.95 9.26
CA TRP A 335 23.85 -21.04 8.29
C TRP A 335 25.19 -21.78 8.43
N THR A 336 26.21 -21.12 8.98
CA THR A 336 27.54 -21.66 9.29
C THR A 336 27.60 -22.47 10.58
N SER A 337 26.55 -22.46 11.42
CA SER A 337 26.50 -23.22 12.66
C SER A 337 26.53 -24.73 12.41
N SER A 338 27.06 -25.50 13.36
CA SER A 338 27.17 -26.96 13.22
C SER A 338 25.82 -27.63 12.93
N ALA A 339 24.76 -27.21 13.62
CA ALA A 339 23.41 -27.73 13.41
C ALA A 339 22.88 -27.42 12.00
N ALA A 340 23.09 -26.19 11.50
CA ALA A 340 22.68 -25.79 10.17
C ALA A 340 23.44 -26.55 9.08
N GLN A 341 24.75 -26.73 9.24
CA GLN A 341 25.59 -27.49 8.31
C GLN A 341 25.23 -28.97 8.28
N THR A 342 24.95 -29.60 9.42
CA THR A 342 24.42 -30.96 9.48
C THR A 342 23.07 -31.06 8.77
N PHE A 343 22.17 -30.11 9.01
CA PHE A 343 20.89 -30.06 8.32
C PHE A 343 21.09 -29.99 6.80
N MET A 344 21.89 -29.04 6.29
CA MET A 344 22.13 -28.90 4.85
C MET A 344 22.79 -30.14 4.23
N ALA A 345 23.73 -30.77 4.92
CA ALA A 345 24.35 -32.01 4.47
C ALA A 345 23.33 -33.15 4.27
N THR A 346 22.31 -33.26 5.14
CA THR A 346 21.29 -34.32 5.03
C THR A 346 20.26 -34.08 3.92
N GLN A 347 20.13 -32.84 3.44
CA GLN A 347 19.06 -32.44 2.52
C GLN A 347 19.37 -32.75 1.05
N GLY A 348 20.62 -33.11 0.71
CA GLY A 348 21.02 -33.51 -0.65
C GLY A 348 20.82 -32.45 -1.74
N THR A 349 20.62 -31.19 -1.38
CA THR A 349 20.34 -30.05 -2.30
C THR A 349 21.44 -29.00 -2.30
N PHE A 350 22.41 -29.12 -1.39
CA PHE A 350 23.53 -28.21 -1.22
C PHE A 350 24.86 -28.89 -1.57
N GLY A 351 25.80 -28.13 -2.10
CA GLY A 351 27.16 -28.60 -2.40
C GLY A 351 28.18 -27.97 -1.45
N GLN A 352 29.34 -28.62 -1.31
CA GLN A 352 30.44 -28.10 -0.50
C GLN A 352 31.22 -27.03 -1.26
N VAL A 353 31.44 -25.88 -0.61
CA VAL A 353 32.26 -24.78 -1.11
C VAL A 353 33.39 -24.54 -0.11
N THR A 354 34.62 -24.45 -0.62
CA THR A 354 35.79 -24.11 0.20
C THR A 354 36.14 -22.64 0.01
N TYR A 355 36.03 -21.87 1.09
CA TYR A 355 36.31 -20.44 1.12
C TYR A 355 37.77 -20.19 1.53
N PRO A 356 38.51 -19.30 0.84
CA PRO A 356 39.89 -18.94 1.19
C PRO A 356 40.02 -18.29 2.58
N THR A 357 41.23 -18.31 3.12
CA THR A 357 41.56 -17.62 4.37
C THR A 357 41.26 -16.11 4.29
N GLY A 358 40.70 -15.54 5.36
CA GLY A 358 40.33 -14.12 5.40
C GLY A 358 38.99 -13.79 4.73
N THR A 359 38.32 -14.78 4.13
CA THR A 359 36.95 -14.64 3.62
C THR A 359 35.97 -15.37 4.52
N CYS A 360 34.67 -15.05 4.40
CA CYS A 360 33.63 -15.77 5.13
C CYS A 360 33.85 -15.77 6.66
N GLY A 361 34.23 -14.62 7.24
CA GLY A 361 34.41 -14.47 8.69
C GLY A 361 35.52 -15.33 9.33
N ASN A 362 36.40 -15.97 8.55
CA ASN A 362 37.43 -16.86 9.09
C ASN A 362 38.86 -16.27 9.04
N PRO A 363 39.50 -15.98 10.19
CA PRO A 363 40.90 -15.60 10.26
C PRO A 363 41.89 -16.79 10.24
N GLY A 364 41.42 -18.04 10.34
CA GLY A 364 42.22 -19.22 10.71
C GLY A 364 42.37 -20.34 9.66
N GLY A 365 42.44 -20.02 8.36
CA GLY A 365 42.67 -20.99 7.27
C GLY A 365 41.47 -21.17 6.32
N PRO A 366 41.56 -21.98 5.25
CA PRO A 366 40.41 -22.30 4.41
C PRO A 366 39.32 -23.06 5.18
N VAL A 367 38.04 -22.74 4.94
CA VAL A 367 36.88 -23.43 5.54
C VAL A 367 35.94 -23.96 4.48
N THR A 368 35.36 -25.13 4.73
CA THR A 368 34.40 -25.78 3.82
C THR A 368 33.02 -25.81 4.46
N TYR A 369 32.03 -25.26 3.75
CA TYR A 369 30.62 -25.27 4.15
C TYR A 369 29.74 -25.82 3.03
N TYR A 370 28.60 -26.42 3.38
CA TYR A 370 27.50 -26.64 2.47
C TYR A 370 26.78 -25.30 2.22
N ALA A 371 26.70 -24.89 0.95
CA ALA A 371 26.14 -23.62 0.54
C ALA A 371 25.17 -23.79 -0.66
N PRO A 372 24.20 -22.89 -0.84
CA PRO A 372 23.28 -22.93 -1.99
C PRO A 372 23.95 -22.54 -3.31
N TYR A 373 24.96 -21.67 -3.26
CA TYR A 373 25.78 -21.25 -4.40
C TYR A 373 27.18 -20.83 -3.94
N ASN A 374 28.11 -20.72 -4.89
CA ASN A 374 29.53 -20.50 -4.62
C ASN A 374 29.85 -19.21 -3.84
N SER A 375 29.26 -18.07 -4.20
CA SER A 375 29.50 -16.76 -3.56
C SER A 375 28.63 -16.45 -2.33
N PHE A 376 27.84 -17.42 -1.84
CA PHE A 376 26.86 -17.19 -0.77
C PHE A 376 27.45 -16.51 0.46
N CYS A 377 28.65 -16.93 0.89
CA CYS A 377 29.24 -16.34 2.08
C CYS A 377 29.78 -14.92 1.87
N GLN A 378 30.29 -14.60 0.67
CA GLN A 378 30.74 -13.25 0.33
C GLN A 378 29.57 -12.28 0.30
N GLU A 379 28.41 -12.73 -0.17
CA GLU A 379 27.22 -11.92 -0.35
C GLU A 379 26.36 -11.79 0.91
N GLN A 380 26.11 -12.90 1.61
CA GLN A 380 25.19 -12.94 2.75
C GLN A 380 25.93 -12.91 4.09
N GLY A 381 27.24 -13.15 4.13
CA GLY A 381 28.02 -13.24 5.35
C GLY A 381 27.74 -14.50 6.18
N THR A 382 28.55 -14.71 7.22
CA THR A 382 28.49 -15.93 8.06
C THR A 382 27.32 -15.97 9.04
N GLY A 383 26.82 -14.80 9.45
CA GLY A 383 25.75 -14.63 10.42
C GLY A 383 24.34 -14.79 9.85
N THR A 384 24.21 -14.95 8.53
CA THR A 384 22.89 -15.07 7.88
C THR A 384 22.13 -16.30 8.38
N PRO A 385 20.84 -16.17 8.73
CA PRO A 385 20.05 -17.30 9.17
C PRO A 385 19.91 -18.40 8.09
N LEU A 386 19.87 -19.66 8.51
CA LEU A 386 19.75 -20.82 7.64
C LEU A 386 18.50 -20.76 6.76
N PHE A 387 17.39 -20.18 7.22
CA PHE A 387 16.17 -20.08 6.42
C PHE A 387 16.41 -19.40 5.05
N VAL A 388 17.38 -18.49 4.97
CA VAL A 388 17.74 -17.78 3.72
C VAL A 388 18.30 -18.75 2.67
N THR A 389 19.06 -19.78 3.07
CA THR A 389 19.60 -20.77 2.13
C THR A 389 18.52 -21.67 1.52
N LYS A 390 17.34 -21.70 2.13
CA LYS A 390 16.19 -22.51 1.71
C LYS A 390 15.13 -21.71 0.93
N LEU A 391 15.31 -20.40 0.79
CA LEU A 391 14.44 -19.61 -0.08
C LEU A 391 14.58 -20.06 -1.54
N PRO A 392 13.53 -19.93 -2.37
CA PRO A 392 13.61 -20.29 -3.78
C PRO A 392 14.75 -19.58 -4.55
N TYR A 393 15.03 -18.32 -4.21
CA TYR A 393 16.09 -17.51 -4.84
C TYR A 393 17.09 -16.99 -3.79
N PRO A 394 17.96 -17.83 -3.20
CA PRO A 394 18.77 -17.48 -2.03
C PRO A 394 19.85 -16.41 -2.29
N HIS A 395 20.10 -16.07 -3.55
CA HIS A 395 20.99 -15.01 -4.01
C HIS A 395 20.29 -13.67 -4.19
N MET A 396 18.95 -13.65 -4.12
CA MET A 396 18.15 -12.44 -4.22
C MET A 396 17.80 -11.89 -2.84
N PRO A 397 17.71 -10.56 -2.69
CA PRO A 397 17.08 -9.96 -1.53
C PRO A 397 15.58 -10.32 -1.47
N PHE A 398 14.84 -9.77 -0.49
CA PHE A 398 13.39 -9.95 -0.49
C PHE A 398 12.77 -9.43 -1.79
N VAL A 399 12.15 -10.34 -2.54
CA VAL A 399 11.40 -10.01 -3.74
C VAL A 399 9.96 -9.68 -3.38
N THR A 400 9.43 -8.61 -3.95
CA THR A 400 8.09 -8.09 -3.69
C THR A 400 7.28 -8.02 -4.96
N ASN A 401 6.00 -8.35 -4.85
CA ASN A 401 5.05 -8.23 -5.94
C ASN A 401 4.22 -6.97 -5.76
N ASN A 402 4.57 -5.89 -6.47
CA ASN A 402 3.72 -4.69 -6.47
C ASN A 402 2.44 -4.91 -7.27
N PHE A 403 2.30 -5.99 -8.03
CA PHE A 403 1.12 -6.29 -8.84
C PHE A 403 0.26 -7.39 -8.22
N ASP A 404 0.36 -7.60 -6.90
CA ASP A 404 -0.57 -8.46 -6.16
C ASP A 404 -1.97 -7.81 -6.12
N THR A 405 -2.95 -8.53 -6.65
CA THR A 405 -4.35 -8.12 -6.78
C THR A 405 -5.26 -9.06 -5.98
N SER A 406 -4.83 -9.44 -4.79
CA SER A 406 -5.59 -10.25 -3.83
C SER A 406 -6.44 -9.39 -2.88
N GLY A 407 -6.33 -8.07 -2.97
CA GLY A 407 -7.11 -7.12 -2.19
C GLY A 407 -8.58 -7.14 -2.56
N ALA A 408 -9.43 -6.93 -1.55
CA ALA A 408 -10.86 -6.75 -1.70
C ALA A 408 -11.43 -5.99 -0.50
N ASP A 409 -12.50 -5.24 -0.75
CA ASP A 409 -13.24 -4.54 0.28
C ASP A 409 -14.75 -4.65 0.09
N LYS A 410 -15.52 -4.40 1.15
CA LYS A 410 -16.98 -4.48 1.16
C LYS A 410 -17.53 -3.33 1.96
N TYR A 411 -18.44 -2.59 1.35
CA TYR A 411 -19.18 -1.54 2.03
C TYR A 411 -20.68 -1.81 1.93
N ASN A 412 -21.36 -1.79 3.08
CA ASN A 412 -22.81 -1.91 3.16
C ASN A 412 -23.34 -0.68 3.88
N ALA A 413 -24.36 -0.03 3.32
CA ALA A 413 -24.97 1.13 3.93
C ALA A 413 -26.49 1.18 3.78
N LEU A 414 -27.15 1.61 4.86
CA LEU A 414 -28.51 2.12 4.84
C LEU A 414 -28.44 3.65 4.84
N GLN A 415 -28.98 4.27 3.79
CA GLN A 415 -29.06 5.72 3.64
C GLN A 415 -30.52 6.17 3.75
N VAL A 416 -30.76 7.14 4.62
CA VAL A 416 -32.08 7.73 4.86
C VAL A 416 -31.98 9.24 4.67
N SER A 417 -32.84 9.80 3.83
CA SER A 417 -32.93 11.23 3.61
C SER A 417 -34.37 11.72 3.78
N LEU A 418 -34.56 12.72 4.62
CA LEU A 418 -35.84 13.38 4.87
C LEU A 418 -35.73 14.86 4.56
N GLN A 419 -36.50 15.33 3.58
CA GLN A 419 -36.52 16.72 3.17
C GLN A 419 -37.90 17.34 3.41
N LYS A 420 -37.94 18.56 3.93
CA LYS A 420 -39.14 19.42 3.97
C LYS A 420 -38.88 20.66 3.13
N ARG A 421 -39.62 20.86 2.02
CA ARG A 421 -39.26 21.87 1.00
C ARG A 421 -39.77 23.29 1.24
N THR A 422 -40.92 23.51 1.86
CA THR A 422 -41.40 24.76 2.49
C THR A 422 -42.89 24.64 2.79
N GLY A 423 -43.40 25.36 3.79
CA GLY A 423 -44.85 25.43 4.06
C GLY A 423 -45.22 26.28 5.27
N SER A 424 -44.31 26.43 6.24
CA SER A 424 -44.54 27.24 7.47
C SER A 424 -43.28 27.98 7.92
N GLY A 425 -42.46 28.46 6.99
CA GLY A 425 -41.17 29.10 7.26
C GLY A 425 -40.02 28.15 7.60
N LEU A 426 -40.29 26.85 7.78
CA LEU A 426 -39.28 25.81 8.01
C LEU A 426 -38.92 25.04 6.74
N THR A 427 -37.64 25.01 6.42
CA THR A 427 -37.01 24.11 5.46
C THR A 427 -35.94 23.31 6.17
N TYR A 428 -35.94 21.99 6.02
CA TYR A 428 -34.89 21.14 6.59
C TYR A 428 -34.57 19.93 5.71
N LEU A 429 -33.35 19.45 5.85
CA LEU A 429 -32.82 18.23 5.29
C LEU A 429 -32.13 17.45 6.42
N VAL A 430 -32.54 16.22 6.63
CA VAL A 430 -31.86 15.26 7.51
C VAL A 430 -31.38 14.12 6.65
N SER A 431 -30.09 13.82 6.71
CA SER A 431 -29.47 12.69 6.02
C SER A 431 -28.75 11.84 7.05
N TYR A 432 -29.08 10.55 7.08
CA TYR A 432 -28.48 9.58 7.98
C TYR A 432 -27.95 8.39 7.19
N THR A 433 -26.70 8.02 7.46
CA THR A 433 -26.06 6.83 6.91
C THR A 433 -25.67 5.92 8.05
N LEU A 434 -26.17 4.68 8.02
CA LEU A 434 -25.70 3.57 8.83
C LEU A 434 -24.88 2.66 7.93
N SER A 435 -23.58 2.57 8.17
CA SER A 435 -22.64 1.88 7.29
C SER A 435 -21.77 0.87 8.02
N ARG A 436 -21.20 -0.06 7.25
CA ARG A 436 -20.10 -0.91 7.69
C ARG A 436 -19.16 -1.17 6.52
N TYR A 437 -17.90 -0.81 6.72
CA TYR A 437 -16.78 -1.01 5.80
C TYR A 437 -15.86 -2.11 6.33
N LEU A 438 -15.66 -3.15 5.51
CA LEU A 438 -14.76 -4.26 5.79
C LEU A 438 -13.74 -4.35 4.66
N THR A 439 -12.48 -4.59 5.00
CA THR A 439 -11.43 -4.74 3.99
C THR A 439 -10.34 -5.69 4.46
N ASN A 440 -9.67 -6.34 3.51
CA ASN A 440 -8.41 -7.06 3.75
C ASN A 440 -7.17 -6.23 3.31
N THR A 441 -7.37 -5.04 2.77
CA THR A 441 -6.33 -4.11 2.29
C THR A 441 -6.77 -2.64 2.52
N ASP A 442 -5.93 -1.81 3.15
CA ASP A 442 -6.33 -0.44 3.55
C ASP A 442 -5.63 0.67 2.73
N SER A 443 -4.90 0.31 1.66
CA SER A 443 -4.26 1.25 0.74
C SER A 443 -4.52 0.90 -0.73
N GLY A 444 -4.77 1.95 -1.53
CA GLY A 444 -4.86 1.86 -2.99
C GLY A 444 -3.51 1.69 -3.69
N PHE A 445 -2.40 1.70 -2.97
CA PHE A 445 -1.05 1.44 -3.48
C PHE A 445 -0.53 0.12 -2.92
N SER A 446 -0.14 -0.80 -3.78
CA SER A 446 0.52 -2.07 -3.38
C SER A 446 1.78 -1.82 -2.57
N THR A 447 2.57 -0.82 -2.98
CA THR A 447 3.86 -0.46 -2.35
C THR A 447 3.73 0.08 -0.92
N PHE A 448 2.57 0.56 -0.53
CA PHE A 448 2.30 1.09 0.82
C PHE A 448 1.38 0.20 1.63
N ASN A 449 0.96 -0.95 1.08
CA ASN A 449 0.11 -1.88 1.79
C ASN A 449 0.89 -2.61 2.89
N PHE A 450 0.18 -2.86 4.00
CA PHE A 450 0.66 -3.78 5.01
C PHE A 450 0.64 -5.19 4.44
N ARG A 451 1.71 -5.95 4.67
CA ARG A 451 1.72 -7.35 4.27
C ARG A 451 0.71 -8.13 5.10
N GLY A 452 0.06 -9.11 4.48
CA GLY A 452 -0.80 -10.04 5.21
C GLY A 452 -0.01 -10.70 6.34
N LEU A 453 -0.58 -10.77 7.54
CA LEU A 453 0.00 -11.44 8.71
C LEU A 453 0.15 -12.94 8.49
N ASN A 454 -0.80 -13.55 7.80
CA ASN A 454 -0.74 -14.96 7.46
C ASN A 454 -1.06 -15.17 5.98
N PRO A 455 -0.03 -15.21 5.11
CA PRO A 455 -0.22 -15.48 3.70
C PRO A 455 -0.87 -16.83 3.38
N ALA A 456 -0.78 -17.81 4.29
CA ALA A 456 -1.44 -19.11 4.15
C ALA A 456 -2.93 -19.07 4.52
N ASN A 457 -3.40 -17.99 5.17
CA ASN A 457 -4.81 -17.75 5.45
C ASN A 457 -5.19 -16.28 5.19
N PRO A 458 -5.29 -15.86 3.90
CA PRO A 458 -5.67 -14.50 3.55
C PRO A 458 -7.06 -14.09 4.05
N ASN A 459 -7.93 -15.06 4.36
CA ASN A 459 -9.24 -14.78 4.94
C ASN A 459 -9.16 -14.22 6.36
N ALA A 460 -8.05 -14.42 7.07
CA ALA A 460 -7.81 -13.81 8.38
C ALA A 460 -7.49 -12.31 8.32
N GLU A 461 -7.22 -11.77 7.12
CA GLU A 461 -6.85 -10.37 6.95
C GLU A 461 -8.04 -9.40 6.96
N TRP A 462 -9.26 -9.92 6.78
CA TRP A 462 -10.48 -9.12 6.79
C TRP A 462 -10.72 -8.47 8.15
N SER A 463 -10.81 -7.15 8.15
CA SER A 463 -11.09 -6.34 9.34
C SER A 463 -11.96 -5.14 9.00
N VAL A 464 -12.37 -4.38 10.01
CA VAL A 464 -13.03 -3.09 9.79
C VAL A 464 -11.98 -2.12 9.25
N GLY A 465 -12.24 -1.51 8.09
CA GLY A 465 -11.26 -0.63 7.44
C GLY A 465 -10.99 0.65 8.25
N ASN A 466 -9.81 1.23 8.05
CA ASN A 466 -9.31 2.35 8.84
C ASN A 466 -10.20 3.62 8.83
N ASN A 467 -11.04 3.77 7.80
CA ASN A 467 -11.92 4.91 7.58
C ASN A 467 -13.40 4.57 7.81
N ASP A 468 -13.72 3.41 8.40
CA ASP A 468 -15.11 3.08 8.72
C ASP A 468 -15.73 4.14 9.64
N GLN A 469 -16.88 4.63 9.22
CA GLN A 469 -17.76 5.43 10.06
C GLN A 469 -19.13 4.77 10.06
N THR A 470 -19.46 4.09 11.15
CA THR A 470 -20.72 3.36 11.28
C THR A 470 -21.95 4.27 11.26
N HIS A 471 -21.88 5.46 11.86
CA HIS A 471 -23.00 6.39 11.95
C HIS A 471 -22.59 7.76 11.43
N VAL A 472 -23.28 8.27 10.40
CA VAL A 472 -23.11 9.66 9.92
C VAL A 472 -24.47 10.33 9.81
N LEU A 473 -24.66 11.42 10.55
CA LEU A 473 -25.89 12.20 10.60
C LEU A 473 -25.58 13.66 10.25
N THR A 474 -26.16 14.11 9.13
CA THR A 474 -26.13 15.52 8.73
C THR A 474 -27.52 16.12 8.83
N MET A 475 -27.64 17.27 9.48
CA MET A 475 -28.88 18.00 9.64
C MET A 475 -28.67 19.45 9.24
N ALA A 476 -29.34 19.89 8.18
CA ALA A 476 -29.30 21.26 7.72
C ALA A 476 -30.72 21.84 7.67
N GLY A 477 -30.90 23.06 8.15
CA GLY A 477 -32.22 23.67 8.11
C GLY A 477 -32.19 25.18 8.27
N VAL A 478 -33.21 25.83 7.73
CA VAL A 478 -33.48 27.24 7.91
C VAL A 478 -34.90 27.38 8.42
N TYR A 479 -35.05 28.02 9.57
CA TYR A 479 -36.33 28.37 10.15
C TYR A 479 -36.51 29.88 10.13
N GLU A 480 -37.46 30.36 9.33
CA GLU A 480 -37.94 31.72 9.39
C GLU A 480 -38.76 31.89 10.66
N LEU A 481 -38.28 32.74 11.59
CA LEU A 481 -38.94 32.92 12.86
C LEU A 481 -40.34 33.53 12.62
N PRO A 482 -41.38 33.05 13.30
CA PRO A 482 -42.74 33.53 13.13
C PRO A 482 -42.98 34.87 13.85
N ILE A 483 -41.99 35.78 13.85
CA ILE A 483 -42.00 37.09 14.49
C ILE A 483 -41.94 38.23 13.46
N GLY A 484 -42.55 39.36 13.79
CA GLY A 484 -42.53 40.57 12.96
C GLY A 484 -43.82 40.82 12.19
N PRO A 485 -43.91 41.94 11.44
CA PRO A 485 -45.13 42.34 10.75
C PRO A 485 -45.59 41.29 9.73
N GLY A 486 -46.85 40.89 9.79
CA GLY A 486 -47.44 39.87 8.92
C GLY A 486 -47.17 38.41 9.33
N LYS A 487 -46.52 38.18 10.49
CA LYS A 487 -46.26 36.83 11.05
C LYS A 487 -47.12 36.56 12.28
N LYS A 488 -47.07 35.31 12.79
CA LYS A 488 -47.97 34.81 13.85
C LYS A 488 -47.76 35.51 15.20
N PHE A 489 -46.53 35.86 15.56
CA PHE A 489 -46.17 36.44 16.84
C PHE A 489 -45.56 37.84 16.64
N LEU A 490 -45.70 38.71 17.66
CA LEU A 490 -45.16 40.08 17.64
C LEU A 490 -45.57 40.91 16.39
N ASN A 491 -46.82 40.73 15.94
CA ASN A 491 -47.39 41.33 14.72
C ASN A 491 -47.82 42.81 14.88
N ARG A 492 -47.14 43.59 15.74
CA ARG A 492 -47.52 45.00 15.91
C ARG A 492 -47.01 45.83 14.74
N SER A 493 -47.89 46.65 14.16
CA SER A 493 -47.59 47.57 13.07
C SER A 493 -46.90 48.83 13.60
N GLY A 494 -45.68 49.08 13.11
CA GLY A 494 -44.88 50.28 13.43
C GLY A 494 -43.50 50.18 12.79
N THR A 495 -42.92 51.31 12.36
CA THR A 495 -41.65 51.35 11.62
C THR A 495 -40.49 50.72 12.40
N ALA A 496 -40.46 50.93 13.72
CA ALA A 496 -39.46 50.33 14.62
C ALA A 496 -39.62 48.79 14.73
N ALA A 497 -40.85 48.29 14.86
CA ALA A 497 -41.13 46.85 14.92
C ALA A 497 -40.83 46.16 13.58
N LYS A 498 -41.09 46.83 12.45
CA LYS A 498 -40.75 46.33 11.10
C LYS A 498 -39.24 46.19 10.89
N ASN A 499 -38.46 47.15 11.38
CA ASN A 499 -37.01 47.15 11.21
C ASN A 499 -36.27 46.24 12.22
N LEU A 500 -36.82 46.03 13.42
CA LEU A 500 -36.17 45.23 14.47
C LEU A 500 -36.60 43.76 14.49
N LEU A 501 -37.85 43.47 14.15
CA LEU A 501 -38.45 42.13 14.32
C LEU A 501 -38.72 41.41 12.99
N GLY A 502 -38.53 42.07 11.84
CA GLY A 502 -38.78 41.48 10.53
C GLY A 502 -37.61 40.68 9.96
N GLY A 503 -37.90 39.51 9.35
CA GLY A 503 -36.95 38.81 8.48
C GLY A 503 -35.92 37.92 9.17
N TRP A 504 -36.02 37.71 10.49
CA TRP A 504 -35.12 36.81 11.22
C TRP A 504 -35.22 35.37 10.73
N LYS A 505 -34.06 34.78 10.42
CA LYS A 505 -33.91 33.38 10.04
C LYS A 505 -32.87 32.73 10.95
N LEU A 506 -33.21 31.58 11.50
CA LEU A 506 -32.27 30.71 12.18
C LEU A 506 -31.80 29.65 11.20
N ALA A 507 -30.51 29.66 10.87
CA ALA A 507 -29.88 28.58 10.12
C ALA A 507 -29.18 27.62 11.09
N MET A 508 -29.35 26.32 10.87
CA MET A 508 -28.62 25.29 11.59
C MET A 508 -27.96 24.35 10.59
N VAL A 509 -26.71 24.00 10.88
CA VAL A 509 -26.02 22.88 10.25
C VAL A 509 -25.37 22.10 11.39
N ASN A 510 -25.71 20.83 11.49
CA ASN A 510 -25.13 19.93 12.47
C ASN A 510 -24.63 18.68 11.74
N TYR A 511 -23.46 18.22 12.16
CA TYR A 511 -22.80 17.05 11.62
C TYR A 511 -22.32 16.19 12.78
N TYR A 512 -22.79 14.94 12.81
CA TYR A 512 -22.43 13.96 13.82
C TYR A 512 -21.91 12.72 13.12
N GLU A 513 -20.77 12.21 13.56
CA GLU A 513 -20.16 10.99 13.03
C GLU A 513 -19.69 10.09 14.18
N SER A 514 -19.68 8.79 13.96
CA SER A 514 -18.85 7.89 14.76
C SER A 514 -17.38 8.13 14.44
N GLY A 515 -16.49 7.93 15.43
CA GLY A 515 -15.05 7.94 15.17
C GLY A 515 -14.61 6.77 14.29
N THR A 516 -13.44 6.92 13.66
CA THR A 516 -12.78 5.84 12.93
C THR A 516 -12.18 4.80 13.88
N PRO A 517 -11.95 3.55 13.43
CA PRO A 517 -11.27 2.53 14.22
C PRO A 517 -9.87 2.96 14.68
N LEU A 518 -9.45 2.40 15.81
CA LEU A 518 -8.11 2.61 16.35
C LEU A 518 -7.15 1.55 15.84
N GLN A 519 -5.96 1.99 15.42
CA GLN A 519 -4.87 1.09 15.06
C GLN A 519 -4.18 0.58 16.32
N LEU A 520 -4.19 -0.74 16.53
CA LEU A 520 -3.47 -1.42 17.61
C LEU A 520 -2.30 -2.20 17.03
N HIS A 521 -1.11 -1.96 17.56
CA HIS A 521 0.11 -2.68 17.19
C HIS A 521 0.60 -3.50 18.38
N ALA A 522 0.94 -4.77 18.15
CA ALA A 522 1.68 -5.59 19.10
C ALA A 522 3.01 -6.03 18.47
N CYS A 523 4.11 -5.90 19.23
CA CYS A 523 5.52 -6.13 18.91
C CYS A 523 6.33 -4.90 18.44
N LEU A 524 7.36 -4.59 19.23
CA LEU A 524 8.59 -3.90 18.84
C LEU A 524 9.72 -4.81 19.33
N ASP A 525 10.61 -5.22 18.42
CA ASP A 525 11.81 -6.05 18.63
C ASP A 525 11.67 -7.58 18.42
N GLN A 526 12.42 -8.09 17.42
CA GLN A 526 12.84 -9.47 17.14
C GLN A 526 11.78 -10.55 16.82
N PHE A 527 11.84 -11.11 15.59
CA PHE A 527 11.32 -12.39 15.02
C PHE A 527 9.88 -12.88 15.38
N ASN A 528 9.19 -12.23 16.32
CA ASN A 528 7.95 -12.69 16.94
C ASN A 528 6.72 -11.96 16.37
N CYS A 529 6.88 -11.27 15.24
CA CYS A 529 5.85 -10.44 14.61
C CYS A 529 5.11 -11.17 13.48
N ASP A 530 5.66 -12.28 12.98
CA ASP A 530 5.09 -13.05 11.88
C ASP A 530 5.36 -14.56 12.09
N PRO A 531 4.32 -15.41 12.21
CA PRO A 531 4.51 -16.85 12.30
C PRO A 531 4.99 -17.48 10.97
N VAL A 532 5.11 -16.75 9.86
CA VAL A 532 5.46 -17.36 8.56
C VAL A 532 6.38 -16.44 7.73
N VAL A 533 7.57 -16.18 8.29
CA VAL A 533 8.80 -15.79 7.55
C VAL A 533 8.85 -14.37 6.98
N GLY A 534 9.73 -13.57 7.57
CA GLY A 534 10.57 -12.62 6.84
C GLY A 534 10.22 -11.13 6.96
N ASN A 535 9.08 -10.76 7.55
CA ASN A 535 8.79 -9.35 7.76
C ASN A 535 9.01 -8.94 9.22
N ILE A 536 10.15 -8.29 9.47
CA ILE A 536 10.56 -7.79 10.80
C ILE A 536 9.72 -6.57 11.25
N PHE A 537 8.76 -6.12 10.43
CA PHE A 537 8.06 -4.84 10.61
C PHE A 537 6.53 -4.93 10.72
N VAL A 538 5.92 -6.11 10.68
CA VAL A 538 4.46 -6.24 10.75
C VAL A 538 4.09 -6.86 12.09
N GLY A 539 3.67 -6.02 13.05
CA GLY A 539 3.22 -6.49 14.35
C GLY A 539 1.95 -7.32 14.28
N ASN A 540 1.81 -8.30 15.18
CA ASN A 540 0.59 -9.12 15.27
C ASN A 540 -0.63 -8.23 15.54
N ARG A 541 -1.76 -8.50 14.88
CA ARG A 541 -3.04 -7.87 15.21
C ARG A 541 -3.63 -8.57 16.44
N PRO A 542 -3.79 -7.89 17.59
CA PRO A 542 -4.44 -8.49 18.74
C PRO A 542 -5.91 -8.73 18.43
N ASN A 543 -6.34 -9.99 18.42
CA ASN A 543 -7.75 -10.39 18.27
C ASN A 543 -8.48 -10.53 19.62
N LEU A 544 -7.75 -10.42 20.74
CA LEU A 544 -8.24 -10.50 22.10
C LEU A 544 -7.67 -9.33 22.91
N VAL A 545 -8.54 -8.62 23.63
CA VAL A 545 -8.14 -7.59 24.58
C VAL A 545 -8.26 -8.17 25.99
N SER A 546 -7.22 -8.04 26.80
CA SER A 546 -7.14 -8.67 28.13
C SER A 546 -8.14 -8.12 29.16
N SER A 547 -8.75 -6.95 28.89
CA SER A 547 -9.72 -6.30 29.78
C SER A 547 -10.46 -5.16 29.07
N ASN A 548 -11.35 -4.45 29.80
CA ASN A 548 -12.01 -3.24 29.31
C ASN A 548 -10.97 -2.15 29.01
N PHE A 549 -10.84 -1.81 27.73
CA PHE A 549 -10.01 -0.70 27.27
C PHE A 549 -10.87 0.57 27.16
N GLY A 550 -10.53 1.61 27.92
CA GLY A 550 -11.22 2.90 27.91
C GLY A 550 -10.26 4.03 27.61
N PHE A 551 -10.54 4.84 26.58
CA PHE A 551 -9.79 6.06 26.32
C PHE A 551 -10.33 7.23 27.14
N ASN A 552 -9.41 8.01 27.69
CA ASN A 552 -9.72 9.30 28.28
C ASN A 552 -9.85 10.35 27.17
N TRP A 553 -11.08 10.65 26.76
CA TRP A 553 -11.37 11.65 25.73
C TRP A 553 -11.39 13.10 26.26
N ASN A 554 -11.02 13.35 27.52
CA ASN A 554 -11.15 14.69 28.13
C ASN A 554 -10.35 15.80 27.42
N ASN A 555 -9.30 15.43 26.67
CA ASN A 555 -8.40 16.35 25.94
C ASN A 555 -8.59 16.31 24.41
N TYR A 556 -9.55 15.56 23.87
CA TYR A 556 -9.83 15.54 22.43
C TYR A 556 -10.87 16.63 22.09
N TYR A 557 -10.74 17.28 20.93
CA TYR A 557 -11.53 18.44 20.52
C TYR A 557 -13.04 18.24 20.75
N LYS A 558 -13.60 18.88 21.79
CA LYS A 558 -15.02 18.83 22.19
C LYS A 558 -15.98 19.54 21.21
N GLY A 559 -15.52 19.88 20.01
CA GLY A 559 -16.24 20.73 19.04
C GLY A 559 -17.01 19.97 17.95
N ALA A 560 -16.76 18.68 17.77
CA ALA A 560 -17.56 17.81 16.90
C ALA A 560 -18.34 16.85 17.79
N ALA A 561 -19.66 16.91 17.73
CA ALA A 561 -20.48 16.00 18.50
C ALA A 561 -20.40 14.59 17.87
N ARG A 562 -19.70 13.68 18.53
CA ARG A 562 -19.64 12.26 18.15
C ARG A 562 -20.71 11.47 18.89
N LEU A 563 -21.32 10.52 18.18
CA LEU A 563 -22.26 9.55 18.76
C LEU A 563 -21.45 8.51 19.55
N ASP A 564 -21.21 8.79 20.83
CA ASP A 564 -20.60 7.83 21.75
C ASP A 564 -21.65 6.81 22.21
N HIS A 565 -21.70 5.64 21.57
CA HIS A 565 -22.47 4.51 22.10
C HIS A 565 -21.64 3.23 22.12
N TRP A 566 -20.99 2.98 23.26
CA TRP A 566 -20.83 1.64 23.82
C TRP A 566 -21.20 1.69 25.30
N LYS A 567 -22.50 1.55 25.60
CA LYS A 567 -23.00 1.20 26.93
C LYS A 567 -24.14 0.19 26.82
N ARG A 568 -23.78 -1.05 27.17
CA ARG A 568 -24.48 -2.03 28.04
C ARG A 568 -25.85 -2.56 27.60
N ASP A 569 -25.94 -3.90 27.62
CA ASP A 569 -27.02 -4.72 28.18
C ASP A 569 -26.42 -6.12 28.42
N SER A 570 -26.57 -6.88 29.50
CA SER A 570 -26.91 -6.75 30.92
C SER A 570 -26.55 -8.14 31.55
N PRO A 571 -26.58 -8.35 32.89
CA PRO A 571 -25.91 -9.46 33.55
C PRO A 571 -26.76 -10.74 33.63
N LEU A 572 -26.13 -11.90 33.44
CA LEU A 572 -26.20 -13.10 34.28
C LEU A 572 -25.18 -14.13 33.79
#